data_AF-A0A9D1N8X2-F1
#
_entry.id   AF-A0A9D1N8X2-F1
#
_cell.length_a   1.000
_cell.length_b   1.000
_cell.length_c   1.000
_cell.angle_alpha   90.00
_cell.angle_beta   90.00
_cell.angle_gamma   90.00
#
_symmetry.space_group_name_H-M   'P 1'
#
loop_
_entity.id
_entity.type
_entity.pdbx_description
1 polymer ?
#
loop_
_entity_poly.entity_id
_entity_poly.type
_entity_poly.pdbx_seq_one_letter_code
_entity_poly.pdbx_strand_id
1 'polypeptide(L)'
;MSEEKKAAPESGGKKKAPPVSAFDAALRYLSSSPRTEKETREKLRAKGYSRADIDEAVRKLKTYRYIDDAKYAADFAEYNSGKLGRKKMLFKLVTEKGVARETAENAVADAFSEDAELEAALAAAKKFVAAKRITERRELPKVGAFLYSRGYGREIADSVISGLSDSLSENGGDEFR
;
A
#
# COMPACT_ATOMS: atom_id res chain seq x y z
N MET A 1 -14.35 -8.92 53.05
CA MET A 1 -13.32 -9.06 51.99
C MET A 1 -13.91 -10.08 51.03
N SER A 2 -14.47 -9.70 49.88
CA SER A 2 -13.83 -8.95 48.80
C SER A 2 -14.81 -8.02 48.10
N GLU A 3 -14.27 -6.89 47.64
CA GLU A 3 -14.98 -5.74 47.07
C GLU A 3 -15.64 -6.06 45.73
N GLU A 4 -16.94 -5.81 45.65
CA GLU A 4 -17.68 -5.70 44.40
C GLU A 4 -17.46 -4.29 43.84
N LYS A 5 -16.47 -4.13 42.95
CA LYS A 5 -16.22 -2.86 42.27
C LYS A 5 -17.34 -2.58 41.26
N LYS A 6 -18.25 -1.73 41.71
CA LYS A 6 -19.22 -0.92 40.97
C LYS A 6 -18.60 -0.34 39.68
N ALA A 7 -19.05 -0.80 38.51
CA ALA A 7 -18.83 -0.09 37.25
C ALA A 7 -19.86 1.04 37.14
N ALA A 8 -19.37 2.28 37.23
CA ALA A 8 -20.15 3.49 37.06
C ALA A 8 -20.72 3.61 35.62
N PRO A 9 -21.87 4.27 35.43
CA PRO A 9 -22.37 4.56 34.10
C PRO A 9 -21.48 5.63 33.45
N GLU A 10 -20.84 5.32 32.33
CA GLU A 10 -20.13 6.32 31.52
C GLU A 10 -21.15 7.32 30.97
N SER A 11 -21.23 8.48 31.61
CA SER A 11 -22.01 9.63 31.14
C SER A 11 -21.29 10.28 29.94
N GLY A 12 -21.52 9.76 28.74
CA GLY A 12 -21.16 10.43 27.49
C GLY A 12 -22.20 11.49 27.14
N GLY A 13 -21.89 12.77 27.36
CA GLY A 13 -22.75 13.89 26.95
C GLY A 13 -23.17 13.75 25.49
N LYS A 14 -24.46 13.89 25.20
CA LYS A 14 -25.04 13.79 23.85
C LYS A 14 -24.40 14.84 22.94
N LYS A 15 -23.32 14.48 22.21
CA LYS A 15 -22.85 15.27 21.08
C LYS A 15 -24.02 15.37 20.09
N LYS A 16 -24.39 16.60 19.72
CA LYS A 16 -25.46 16.87 18.74
C LYS A 16 -25.13 16.07 17.46
N ALA A 17 -26.07 15.26 17.00
CA ALA A 17 -25.89 14.44 15.81
C ALA A 17 -25.44 15.32 14.63
N PRO A 18 -24.49 14.85 13.78
CA PRO A 18 -24.08 15.60 12.61
C PRO A 18 -25.29 15.97 11.72
N PRO A 19 -25.23 17.09 10.98
CA PRO A 19 -26.39 17.64 10.27
C PRO A 19 -26.86 16.80 9.07
N VAL A 20 -26.09 15.79 8.67
CA VAL A 20 -26.41 14.86 7.57
C VAL A 20 -26.18 13.43 8.04
N SER A 21 -26.75 12.44 7.37
CA SER A 21 -26.54 11.04 7.72
C SER A 21 -25.08 10.61 7.47
N ALA A 22 -24.61 9.60 8.20
CA ALA A 22 -23.30 9.00 7.96
C ALA A 22 -23.17 8.47 6.52
N PHE A 23 -24.27 7.94 5.97
CA PHE A 23 -24.34 7.46 4.60
C PHE A 23 -24.12 8.59 3.58
N ASP A 24 -24.85 9.70 3.68
CA ASP A 24 -24.70 10.84 2.76
C ASP A 24 -23.31 11.49 2.88
N ALA A 25 -22.79 11.58 4.12
CA ALA A 25 -21.46 12.10 4.36
C ALA A 25 -20.34 11.23 3.76
N ALA A 26 -20.56 9.91 3.70
CA ALA A 26 -19.66 8.96 3.06
C ALA A 26 -19.82 8.95 1.54
N LEU A 27 -21.05 9.02 1.01
CA LEU A 27 -21.29 9.14 -0.43
C LEU A 27 -20.55 10.35 -1.03
N ARG A 28 -20.67 11.53 -0.38
CA ARG A 28 -19.91 12.73 -0.79
C ARG A 28 -18.39 12.56 -0.70
N TYR A 29 -17.91 11.69 0.17
CA TYR A 29 -16.49 11.41 0.30
C TYR A 29 -15.99 10.47 -0.81
N LEU A 30 -16.80 9.47 -1.14
CA LEU A 30 -16.53 8.47 -2.17
C LEU A 30 -16.70 9.03 -3.59
N SER A 31 -17.56 10.04 -3.79
CA SER A 31 -17.80 10.64 -5.11
C SER A 31 -16.57 11.33 -5.72
N SER A 32 -15.59 11.71 -4.90
CA SER A 32 -14.37 12.38 -5.37
C SER A 32 -13.28 11.38 -5.79
N SER A 33 -13.22 10.21 -5.18
CA SER A 33 -12.18 9.21 -5.40
C SER A 33 -12.59 7.89 -4.73
N PRO A 34 -12.21 6.73 -5.30
CA PRO A 34 -12.31 5.45 -4.61
C PRO A 34 -11.64 5.50 -3.23
N ARG A 35 -12.25 4.88 -2.23
CA ARG A 35 -11.74 4.75 -0.86
C ARG A 35 -11.99 3.35 -0.34
N THR A 36 -11.14 2.91 0.57
CA THR A 36 -11.37 1.65 1.27
C THR A 36 -12.42 1.78 2.38
N GLU A 37 -12.90 0.65 2.87
CA GLU A 37 -13.74 0.58 4.05
C GLU A 37 -13.06 1.28 5.25
N LYS A 38 -11.77 1.01 5.48
CA LYS A 38 -11.00 1.63 6.58
C LYS A 38 -10.99 3.16 6.46
N GLU A 39 -10.61 3.69 5.30
CA GLU A 39 -10.55 5.14 5.07
C GLU A 39 -11.93 5.80 5.28
N THR A 40 -13.00 5.14 4.82
CA THR A 40 -14.38 5.63 4.99
C THR A 40 -14.78 5.65 6.46
N ARG A 41 -14.49 4.59 7.21
CA ARG A 41 -14.76 4.51 8.66
C ARG A 41 -13.99 5.58 9.42
N GLU A 42 -12.71 5.75 9.14
CA GLU A 42 -11.86 6.78 9.76
C GLU A 42 -12.41 8.18 9.48
N LYS A 43 -12.83 8.45 8.24
CA LYS A 43 -13.41 9.74 7.85
C LYS A 43 -14.70 10.03 8.62
N LEU A 44 -15.59 9.04 8.78
CA LEU A 44 -16.82 9.22 9.53
C LEU A 44 -16.58 9.36 11.04
N ARG A 45 -15.64 8.60 11.62
CA ARG A 45 -15.24 8.77 13.02
C ARG A 45 -14.72 10.18 13.28
N ALA A 46 -13.86 10.69 12.41
CA ALA A 46 -13.33 12.05 12.50
C ALA A 46 -14.43 13.13 12.39
N LYS A 47 -15.53 12.84 11.69
CA LYS A 47 -16.72 13.71 11.62
C LYS A 47 -17.67 13.57 12.83
N GLY A 48 -17.38 12.67 13.77
CA GLY A 48 -18.14 12.51 15.01
C GLY A 48 -19.37 11.60 14.92
N TYR A 49 -19.49 10.77 13.87
CA TYR A 49 -20.55 9.77 13.78
C TYR A 49 -20.36 8.65 14.80
N SER A 50 -21.47 8.11 15.31
CA SER A 50 -21.43 6.98 16.24
C SER A 50 -20.99 5.70 15.53
N ARG A 51 -20.51 4.71 16.30
CA ARG A 51 -20.14 3.41 15.72
C ARG A 51 -21.31 2.74 14.99
N ALA A 52 -22.52 2.81 15.54
CA ALA A 52 -23.72 2.23 14.94
C ALA A 52 -24.05 2.87 13.59
N ASP A 53 -24.02 4.21 13.50
CA ASP A 53 -24.30 4.93 12.25
C ASP A 53 -23.26 4.60 11.17
N ILE A 54 -21.99 4.46 11.57
CA ILE A 54 -20.89 4.09 10.68
C ILE A 54 -21.09 2.66 10.15
N ASP A 55 -21.39 1.72 11.04
CA ASP A 55 -21.59 0.31 10.67
C ASP A 55 -22.77 0.18 9.69
N GLU A 56 -23.88 0.88 9.94
CA GLU A 56 -25.03 0.91 9.03
C GLU A 56 -24.68 1.55 7.68
N ALA A 57 -24.01 2.70 7.68
CA ALA A 57 -23.62 3.40 6.46
C ALA A 57 -22.67 2.54 5.61
N VAL A 58 -21.62 1.98 6.20
CA VAL A 58 -20.67 1.11 5.50
C VAL A 58 -21.37 -0.12 4.93
N ARG A 59 -22.26 -0.75 5.69
CA ARG A 59 -23.04 -1.89 5.19
C ARG A 59 -23.83 -1.53 3.93
N LYS A 60 -24.57 -0.41 3.95
CA LYS A 60 -25.32 0.08 2.77
C LYS A 60 -24.38 0.38 1.59
N LEU A 61 -23.26 1.05 1.83
CA LEU A 61 -22.29 1.40 0.78
C LEU A 61 -21.68 0.15 0.13
N LYS A 62 -21.41 -0.91 0.90
CA LYS A 62 -20.95 -2.20 0.37
C LYS A 62 -22.05 -2.89 -0.44
N THR A 63 -23.30 -2.90 0.05
CA THR A 63 -24.45 -3.46 -0.69
C THR A 63 -24.64 -2.76 -2.05
N TYR A 64 -24.49 -1.44 -2.10
CA TYR A 64 -24.57 -0.66 -3.33
C TYR A 64 -23.25 -0.62 -4.14
N ARG A 65 -22.22 -1.37 -3.73
CA ARG A 65 -20.89 -1.41 -4.38
C ARG A 65 -20.16 -0.06 -4.48
N TYR A 66 -20.50 0.91 -3.63
CA TYR A 66 -19.72 2.14 -3.48
C TYR A 66 -18.41 1.91 -2.72
N ILE A 67 -18.37 0.91 -1.84
CA ILE A 67 -17.13 0.41 -1.23
C ILE A 67 -16.89 -0.99 -1.76
N ASP A 68 -15.75 -1.17 -2.42
CA ASP A 68 -15.27 -2.45 -2.89
C ASP A 68 -13.74 -2.50 -2.72
N ASP A 69 -13.31 -3.04 -1.59
CA ASP A 69 -11.88 -3.12 -1.23
C ASP A 69 -11.11 -4.06 -2.17
N ALA A 70 -11.78 -5.05 -2.78
CA ALA A 70 -11.17 -5.95 -3.76
C ALA A 70 -10.87 -5.21 -5.06
N LYS A 71 -11.87 -4.47 -5.58
CA LYS A 71 -11.64 -3.59 -6.73
C LYS A 71 -10.57 -2.55 -6.44
N TYR A 72 -10.63 -1.92 -5.26
CA TYR A 72 -9.62 -0.94 -4.85
C TYR A 72 -8.21 -1.55 -4.85
N ALA A 73 -8.06 -2.76 -4.30
CA ALA A 73 -6.76 -3.43 -4.24
C ALA A 73 -6.21 -3.76 -5.63
N ALA A 74 -7.07 -4.23 -6.55
CA ALA A 74 -6.69 -4.50 -7.94
C ALA A 74 -6.21 -3.22 -8.66
N ASP A 75 -7.03 -2.17 -8.64
CA ASP A 75 -6.69 -0.88 -9.27
C ASP A 75 -5.40 -0.28 -8.66
N PHE A 76 -5.24 -0.40 -7.34
CA PHE A 76 -4.04 0.06 -6.65
C PHE A 76 -2.80 -0.75 -7.05
N ALA A 77 -2.94 -2.07 -7.18
CA ALA A 77 -1.84 -2.95 -7.53
C ALA A 77 -1.37 -2.72 -8.97
N GLU A 78 -2.30 -2.66 -9.91
CA GLU A 78 -2.03 -2.35 -11.31
C GLU A 78 -1.30 -1.00 -11.49
N TYR A 79 -1.78 0.05 -10.80
CA TYR A 79 -1.16 1.37 -10.91
C TYR A 79 0.27 1.44 -10.31
N ASN A 80 0.61 0.57 -9.36
CA ASN A 80 1.85 0.62 -8.60
C ASN A 80 2.83 -0.52 -8.91
N SER A 81 2.46 -1.54 -9.70
CA SER A 81 3.32 -2.69 -10.00
C SER A 81 4.63 -2.30 -10.69
N GLY A 82 4.61 -1.26 -11.53
CA GLY A 82 5.82 -0.68 -12.14
C GLY A 82 6.68 0.21 -11.22
N LYS A 83 6.30 0.40 -9.94
CA LYS A 83 6.94 1.36 -9.02
C LYS A 83 7.35 0.74 -7.68
N LEU A 84 6.62 -0.28 -7.25
CA LEU A 84 6.77 -0.96 -5.96
C LEU A 84 6.90 -2.45 -6.21
N GLY A 85 7.75 -3.13 -5.44
CA GLY A 85 7.77 -4.59 -5.41
C GLY A 85 6.63 -5.15 -4.55
N ARG A 86 6.34 -6.45 -4.72
CA ARG A 86 5.22 -7.16 -4.08
C ARG A 86 5.12 -6.91 -2.57
N LYS A 87 6.25 -6.95 -1.84
CA LYS A 87 6.28 -6.80 -0.37
C LYS A 87 5.81 -5.42 0.08
N LYS A 88 6.26 -4.36 -0.60
CA LYS A 88 5.87 -2.99 -0.23
C LYS A 88 4.43 -2.72 -0.61
N MET A 89 3.98 -3.24 -1.75
CA MET A 89 2.59 -3.13 -2.16
C MET A 89 1.64 -3.81 -1.17
N LEU A 90 1.93 -5.06 -0.78
CA LEU A 90 1.15 -5.79 0.21
C LEU A 90 1.11 -5.05 1.55
N PHE A 91 2.25 -4.54 2.01
CA PHE A 91 2.31 -3.71 3.23
C PHE A 91 1.39 -2.49 3.14
N LYS A 92 1.40 -1.77 2.01
CA LYS A 92 0.55 -0.59 1.82
C LYS A 92 -0.94 -0.95 1.83
N LEU A 93 -1.33 -1.98 1.09
CA LEU A 93 -2.73 -2.42 1.03
C LEU A 93 -3.25 -2.84 2.41
N VAL A 94 -2.51 -3.68 3.13
CA VAL A 94 -2.95 -4.21 4.42
C VAL A 94 -2.85 -3.16 5.52
N THR A 95 -1.66 -2.58 5.71
CA THR A 95 -1.38 -1.73 6.87
C THR A 95 -1.92 -0.32 6.69
N GLU A 96 -1.62 0.30 5.55
CA GLU A 96 -2.01 1.70 5.30
C GLU A 96 -3.49 1.78 4.88
N LYS A 97 -3.90 0.96 3.91
CA LYS A 97 -5.26 1.00 3.33
C LYS A 97 -6.30 0.12 4.03
N GLY A 98 -5.87 -0.80 4.90
CA GLY A 98 -6.79 -1.63 5.67
C GLY A 98 -7.54 -2.67 4.85
N VAL A 99 -7.02 -3.03 3.68
CA VAL A 99 -7.54 -4.11 2.86
C VAL A 99 -7.25 -5.43 3.56
N ALA A 100 -8.21 -6.36 3.53
CA ALA A 100 -8.02 -7.70 4.08
C ALA A 100 -6.80 -8.38 3.43
N ARG A 101 -6.00 -9.10 4.24
CA ARG A 101 -4.74 -9.70 3.77
C ARG A 101 -4.94 -10.57 2.53
N GLU A 102 -5.91 -11.48 2.56
CA GLU A 102 -6.22 -12.37 1.44
C GLU A 102 -6.58 -11.59 0.16
N THR A 103 -7.44 -10.57 0.28
CA THR A 103 -7.78 -9.69 -0.86
C THR A 103 -6.55 -8.97 -1.42
N ALA A 104 -5.67 -8.49 -0.55
CA ALA A 104 -4.44 -7.82 -0.96
C ALA A 104 -3.43 -8.79 -1.59
N GLU A 105 -3.31 -10.02 -1.07
CA GLU A 105 -2.46 -11.06 -1.63
C GLU A 105 -2.91 -11.46 -3.03
N ASN A 106 -4.22 -11.67 -3.23
CA ASN A 106 -4.78 -11.97 -4.55
C ASN A 106 -4.54 -10.83 -5.55
N ALA A 107 -4.85 -9.60 -5.17
CA ALA A 107 -4.62 -8.43 -6.04
C ALA A 107 -3.13 -8.24 -6.39
N VAL A 108 -2.22 -8.49 -5.46
CA VAL A 108 -0.78 -8.44 -5.70
C VAL A 108 -0.33 -9.61 -6.58
N ALA A 109 -0.87 -10.82 -6.40
CA ALA A 109 -0.52 -11.95 -7.25
C ALA A 109 -0.94 -11.69 -8.71
N ASP A 110 -2.15 -11.17 -8.91
CA ASP A 110 -2.71 -10.91 -10.23
C ASP A 110 -1.99 -9.76 -10.97
N ALA A 111 -1.50 -8.76 -10.24
CA ALA A 111 -0.88 -7.57 -10.82
C ALA A 111 0.59 -7.75 -11.26
N PHE A 112 1.25 -8.85 -10.87
CA PHE A 112 2.67 -9.07 -11.16
C PHE A 112 2.89 -10.40 -11.89
N SER A 113 3.23 -10.33 -13.18
CA SER A 113 4.04 -11.39 -13.79
C SER A 113 5.50 -11.27 -13.30
N GLU A 114 6.22 -12.40 -13.23
CA GLU A 114 7.63 -12.40 -12.84
C GLU A 114 8.49 -11.53 -13.77
N ASP A 115 8.25 -11.62 -15.08
CA ASP A 115 8.94 -10.81 -16.08
C ASP A 115 8.71 -9.31 -15.88
N ALA A 116 7.46 -8.90 -15.63
CA ALA A 116 7.13 -7.48 -15.43
C ALA A 116 7.73 -6.93 -14.12
N GLU A 117 7.80 -7.74 -13.07
CA GLU A 117 8.44 -7.33 -11.81
C GLU A 117 9.95 -7.12 -11.98
N LEU A 118 10.62 -8.02 -12.70
CA LEU A 118 12.04 -7.92 -12.99
C LEU A 118 12.34 -6.67 -13.83
N GLU A 119 11.58 -6.43 -14.89
CA GLU A 119 11.73 -5.24 -15.73
C GLU A 119 11.51 -3.93 -14.95
N ALA A 120 10.49 -3.89 -14.07
CA ALA A 120 10.25 -2.74 -13.20
C ALA A 120 11.41 -2.52 -12.22
N ALA A 121 11.96 -3.59 -11.64
CA ALA A 121 13.10 -3.54 -10.74
C ALA A 121 14.37 -3.05 -11.45
N LEU A 122 14.65 -3.57 -12.65
CA LEU A 122 15.75 -3.13 -13.51
C LEU A 122 15.64 -1.65 -13.86
N ALA A 123 14.46 -1.19 -14.31
CA ALA A 123 14.22 0.20 -14.64
C ALA A 123 14.42 1.13 -13.42
N ALA A 124 13.94 0.72 -12.24
CA ALA A 124 14.13 1.46 -11.00
C ALA A 124 15.61 1.51 -10.59
N ALA A 125 16.33 0.38 -10.71
CA ALA A 125 17.74 0.29 -10.40
C ALA A 125 18.59 1.16 -11.34
N LYS A 126 18.36 1.11 -12.66
CA LYS A 126 19.07 1.94 -13.64
C LYS A 126 18.90 3.44 -13.34
N LYS A 127 17.68 3.88 -13.02
CA LYS A 127 17.42 5.27 -12.61
C LYS A 127 18.17 5.63 -11.33
N PHE A 128 18.22 4.74 -10.35
CA PHE A 128 18.95 4.96 -9.10
C PHE A 128 20.47 5.02 -9.30
N VAL A 129 21.03 4.10 -10.10
CA VAL A 129 22.44 4.07 -10.50
C VAL A 129 22.84 5.38 -11.17
N ALA A 130 22.05 5.85 -12.15
CA ALA A 130 22.29 7.13 -12.82
C ALA A 130 22.22 8.31 -11.84
N ALA A 131 21.18 8.36 -10.99
CA ALA A 131 20.99 9.44 -10.02
C ALA A 131 22.09 9.49 -8.93
N LYS A 132 22.66 8.33 -8.56
CA LYS A 132 23.72 8.22 -7.56
C LYS A 132 25.13 8.11 -8.16
N ARG A 133 25.24 8.13 -9.49
CA ARG A 133 26.49 8.01 -10.24
C ARG A 133 27.31 6.79 -9.79
N ILE A 134 26.63 5.66 -9.63
CA ILE A 134 27.28 4.41 -9.23
C ILE A 134 28.06 3.87 -10.44
N THR A 135 29.38 3.78 -10.31
CA THR A 135 30.28 3.30 -11.38
C THR A 135 31.06 2.05 -10.98
N GLU A 136 31.06 1.68 -9.70
CA GLU A 136 31.88 0.59 -9.20
C GLU A 136 31.06 -0.54 -8.57
N ARG A 137 31.52 -1.78 -8.77
CA ARG A 137 30.88 -2.98 -8.21
C ARG A 137 30.72 -2.93 -6.69
N ARG A 138 31.70 -2.34 -5.98
CA ARG A 138 31.65 -2.17 -4.51
C ARG A 138 30.49 -1.32 -4.02
N GLU A 139 29.87 -0.54 -4.91
CA GLU A 139 28.72 0.31 -4.59
C GLU A 139 27.36 -0.34 -4.88
N LEU A 140 27.33 -1.49 -5.56
CA LEU A 140 26.09 -2.25 -5.84
C LEU A 140 25.27 -2.62 -4.60
N PRO A 141 25.83 -2.82 -3.39
CA PRO A 141 25.02 -2.95 -2.17
C PRO A 141 24.06 -1.78 -1.94
N LYS A 142 24.37 -0.56 -2.41
CA LYS A 142 23.46 0.60 -2.36
C LYS A 142 22.22 0.38 -3.23
N VAL A 143 22.38 -0.26 -4.40
CA VAL A 143 21.28 -0.61 -5.31
C VAL A 143 20.40 -1.68 -4.66
N GLY A 144 20.99 -2.72 -4.07
CA GLY A 144 20.25 -3.74 -3.33
C GLY A 144 19.42 -3.15 -2.19
N ALA A 145 20.03 -2.30 -1.35
CA ALA A 145 19.31 -1.61 -0.28
C ALA A 145 18.14 -0.76 -0.81
N PHE A 146 18.33 -0.07 -1.94
CA PHE A 146 17.27 0.67 -2.60
C PHE A 146 16.12 -0.25 -3.07
N LEU A 147 16.42 -1.36 -3.74
CA LEU A 147 15.41 -2.31 -4.22
C LEU A 147 14.62 -2.94 -3.05
N TYR A 148 15.31 -3.34 -1.97
CA TYR A 148 14.67 -3.83 -0.76
C TYR A 148 13.76 -2.79 -0.12
N SER A 149 14.16 -1.52 -0.08
CA SER A 149 13.31 -0.43 0.43
C SER A 149 12.04 -0.21 -0.40
N ARG A 150 12.08 -0.59 -1.69
CA ARG A 150 10.93 -0.60 -2.60
C ARG A 150 10.12 -1.88 -2.55
N GLY A 151 10.57 -2.88 -1.79
CA GLY A 151 9.83 -4.11 -1.53
C GLY A 151 9.98 -5.18 -2.61
N TYR A 152 11.01 -5.10 -3.45
CA TYR A 152 11.34 -6.19 -4.36
C TYR A 152 11.82 -7.42 -3.57
N GLY A 153 11.51 -8.61 -4.11
CA GLY A 153 11.98 -9.89 -3.59
C GLY A 153 13.51 -10.01 -3.62
N ARG A 154 14.06 -10.98 -2.88
CA ARG A 154 15.51 -11.22 -2.87
C ARG A 154 15.96 -11.69 -4.24
N GLU A 155 15.20 -12.61 -4.81
CA GLU A 155 15.44 -13.24 -6.11
C GLU A 155 15.51 -12.18 -7.22
N ILE A 156 14.53 -11.27 -7.25
CA ILE A 156 14.49 -10.15 -8.20
C ILE A 156 15.66 -9.19 -7.96
N ALA A 157 15.92 -8.79 -6.71
CA ALA A 157 16.98 -7.85 -6.39
C ALA A 157 18.37 -8.41 -6.76
N ASP A 158 18.62 -9.68 -6.45
CA ASP A 158 19.89 -10.35 -6.71
C ASP A 158 20.11 -10.54 -8.22
N SER A 159 19.06 -10.89 -8.97
CA SER A 159 19.09 -10.95 -10.45
C SER A 159 19.47 -9.59 -11.06
N VAL A 160 18.84 -8.50 -10.60
CA VAL A 160 19.15 -7.14 -11.03
C VAL A 160 20.61 -6.77 -10.71
N ILE A 161 21.07 -7.07 -9.50
CA ILE A 161 22.44 -6.76 -9.07
C ILE A 161 23.47 -7.54 -9.89
N SER A 162 23.22 -8.81 -10.16
CA SER A 162 24.10 -9.63 -11.01
C SER A 162 24.22 -9.02 -12.40
N GLY A 163 23.10 -8.72 -13.06
CA GLY A 163 23.11 -8.10 -14.39
C GLY A 163 23.83 -6.74 -14.42
N LEU A 164 23.69 -5.93 -13.37
CA LEU A 164 24.45 -4.69 -13.24
C LEU A 164 25.94 -4.94 -13.02
N SER A 165 26.31 -5.92 -12.20
CA SER A 165 27.71 -6.30 -11.96
C SER A 165 28.42 -6.71 -13.24
N ASP A 166 27.74 -7.46 -14.10
CA ASP A 166 28.29 -7.92 -15.38
C ASP A 166 28.53 -6.74 -16.33
N SER A 167 27.56 -5.82 -16.44
CA SER A 167 27.68 -4.60 -17.26
C SER A 167 28.80 -3.65 -16.80
N LEU A 168 29.15 -3.65 -15.51
CA LEU A 168 30.24 -2.82 -14.97
C LEU A 168 31.62 -3.43 -15.21
N SER A 169 31.74 -4.75 -15.40
CA SER A 169 33.01 -5.40 -15.75
C SER A 169 33.38 -5.22 -17.21
N GLU A 170 32.40 -5.16 -18.11
CA GLU A 170 32.65 -4.97 -19.55
C GLU A 170 33.17 -3.56 -19.87
N ASN A 171 32.74 -2.55 -19.11
CA ASN A 171 33.19 -1.16 -19.29
C ASN A 171 34.55 -0.83 -18.64
N GLY A 172 35.16 -1.76 -17.90
CA GLY A 172 36.46 -1.57 -17.25
C GLY A 172 37.68 -1.96 -18.10
N GLY A 173 37.48 -2.33 -19.37
CA GLY A 173 38.49 -3.01 -20.19
C GLY A 173 39.15 -2.20 -21.31
N ASP A 174 38.68 -1.01 -21.68
CA ASP A 174 39.02 -0.42 -23.00
C ASP A 174 39.37 1.08 -23.00
N GLU A 175 39.99 1.60 -21.93
CA GLU A 175 40.53 2.99 -21.91
C GLU A 175 42.05 3.09 -21.67
N PHE A 176 42.82 2.02 -21.93
CA PHE A 176 44.28 2.11 -21.99
C PHE A 176 44.86 1.23 -23.10
N ARG A 177 44.77 1.71 -24.34
CA ARG A 177 45.73 1.38 -25.41
C ARG A 177 46.03 2.62 -26.24
#